data_AF-A0A958LFY7-F1
#
_entry.id   AF-A0A958LFY7-F1
#
_cell.length_a   1.000
_cell.length_b   1.000
_cell.length_c   1.000
_cell.angle_alpha   90.00
_cell.angle_beta   90.00
_cell.angle_gamma   90.00
#
_symmetry.space_group_name_H-M   'P 1'
#
loop_
_entity.id
_entity.type
_entity.pdbx_description
1 polymer ?
#
loop_
_entity_poly.entity_id
_entity_poly.type
_entity_poly.pdbx_seq_one_letter_code
_entity_poly.pdbx_strand_id
1 'polypeptide(L)'
;MKTTTLTHTLSLFTLLFISATIAFAEAPTPKEQVGAAVNVPTPPPDTSSAELNRIKALAGKWKTTTSMFGKENEEVFTEYKVTAGGSAVVETIFPGTPNEMVSVYYDDDAGKLAMTHYCMMRNRPQFSLVDSSNDT
;
A
#
# COMPACT_ATOMS: atom_id res chain seq x y z
N MET A 1 20.62 62.64 -63.27
CA MET A 1 19.18 62.93 -63.51
C MET A 1 18.48 61.63 -63.87
N LYS A 2 17.66 61.10 -62.96
CA LYS A 2 16.32 60.50 -63.14
C LYS A 2 16.00 59.65 -61.90
N THR A 3 15.08 60.22 -61.13
CA THR A 3 14.37 59.66 -59.96
C THR A 3 13.49 58.48 -60.36
N THR A 4 12.93 57.77 -59.36
CA THR A 4 11.67 56.95 -59.35
C THR A 4 11.94 55.48 -58.97
N THR A 5 11.27 54.76 -58.08
CA THR A 5 10.42 54.98 -56.89
C THR A 5 10.38 53.62 -56.16
N LEU A 6 10.30 53.64 -54.84
CA LEU A 6 10.24 52.49 -53.93
C LEU A 6 8.83 51.88 -53.87
N THR A 7 8.68 50.55 -53.97
CA THR A 7 7.53 49.82 -53.40
C THR A 7 7.93 48.39 -53.00
N HIS A 8 7.74 48.10 -51.71
CA HIS A 8 7.88 46.79 -51.04
C HIS A 8 6.68 45.89 -51.36
N THR A 9 6.92 44.61 -51.65
CA THR A 9 6.01 43.50 -51.26
C THR A 9 6.83 42.23 -51.03
N LEU A 10 6.87 41.79 -49.78
CA LEU A 10 7.49 40.54 -49.32
C LEU A 10 6.49 39.39 -49.56
N SER A 11 6.88 38.33 -50.28
CA SER A 11 6.07 37.11 -50.48
C SER A 11 7.04 35.94 -50.73
N LEU A 12 7.35 35.08 -49.75
CA LEU A 12 6.62 33.90 -49.24
C LEU A 12 7.18 32.59 -49.85
N PHE A 13 7.35 31.57 -48.99
CA PHE A 13 7.49 30.12 -49.28
C PHE A 13 8.86 29.58 -49.74
N THR A 14 9.45 28.50 -49.19
CA THR A 14 9.21 27.66 -48.00
C THR A 14 10.42 26.72 -47.86
N LEU A 15 10.91 26.51 -46.64
CA LEU A 15 11.85 25.43 -46.30
C LEU A 15 11.13 24.08 -46.35
N LEU A 16 11.70 23.09 -47.04
CA LEU A 16 11.26 21.70 -46.99
C LEU A 16 11.98 20.98 -45.83
N PHE A 17 11.40 21.03 -44.62
CA PHE A 17 11.79 20.14 -43.53
C PHE A 17 11.16 18.77 -43.73
N ILE A 18 11.98 17.75 -43.98
CA ILE A 18 11.53 16.36 -44.01
C ILE A 18 11.24 15.94 -42.56
N SER A 19 9.97 15.98 -42.19
CA SER A 19 9.48 15.36 -40.95
C SER A 19 9.41 13.86 -41.15
N ALA A 20 10.33 13.13 -40.54
CA ALA A 20 10.18 11.69 -40.34
C ALA A 20 9.10 11.48 -39.27
N THR A 21 7.87 11.18 -39.71
CA THR A 21 6.79 10.77 -38.81
C THR A 21 7.11 9.38 -38.28
N ILE A 22 7.50 9.31 -37.00
CA ILE A 22 7.44 8.04 -36.26
C ILE A 22 5.97 7.69 -36.15
N ALA A 23 5.55 6.65 -36.87
CA ALA A 23 4.24 6.06 -36.69
C ALA A 23 4.19 5.51 -35.26
N PHE A 24 3.50 6.22 -34.36
CA PHE A 24 3.01 5.62 -33.13
C PHE A 24 2.05 4.52 -33.56
N ALA A 25 2.48 3.26 -33.43
CA ALA A 25 1.55 2.15 -33.42
C ALA A 25 0.67 2.34 -32.19
N GLU A 26 -0.53 2.89 -32.40
CA GLU A 26 -1.58 2.92 -31.39
C GLU A 26 -1.87 1.46 -31.02
N ALA A 27 -1.34 1.02 -29.88
CA ALA A 27 -1.71 -0.27 -29.33
C ALA A 27 -3.24 -0.27 -29.22
N PRO A 28 -3.94 -1.33 -29.68
CA PRO A 28 -5.38 -1.38 -29.54
C PRO A 28 -5.69 -1.18 -28.06
N THR A 29 -6.47 -0.15 -27.74
CA THR A 29 -7.08 0.02 -26.44
C THR A 29 -7.63 -1.34 -26.03
N PRO A 30 -7.25 -1.90 -24.85
CA PRO A 30 -7.89 -3.09 -24.36
C PRO A 30 -9.38 -2.78 -24.35
N LYS A 31 -10.14 -3.42 -25.25
CA LYS A 31 -11.59 -3.36 -25.21
C LYS A 31 -11.92 -3.84 -23.82
N GLU A 32 -12.40 -2.94 -22.97
CA GLU A 32 -12.93 -3.28 -21.66
C GLU A 32 -13.98 -4.37 -21.91
N GLN A 33 -13.56 -5.62 -21.70
CA GLN A 33 -14.44 -6.74 -21.69
C GLN A 33 -15.25 -6.52 -20.42
N VAL A 34 -16.41 -5.85 -20.56
CA VAL A 34 -17.48 -5.92 -19.56
C VAL A 34 -17.98 -7.37 -19.61
N GLY A 35 -17.16 -8.25 -19.05
CA GLY A 35 -17.26 -9.69 -19.19
C GLY A 35 -17.69 -10.27 -17.87
N ALA A 36 -18.97 -10.66 -17.80
CA ALA A 36 -19.62 -11.43 -16.74
C ALA A 36 -19.55 -10.84 -15.33
N ALA A 37 -20.65 -10.94 -14.58
CA ALA A 37 -20.58 -10.77 -13.14
C ALA A 37 -19.54 -11.76 -12.59
N VAL A 38 -18.37 -11.26 -12.19
CA VAL A 38 -17.41 -12.07 -11.42
C VAL A 38 -18.18 -12.49 -10.18
N ASN A 39 -18.50 -13.77 -10.08
CA ASN A 39 -19.06 -14.36 -8.87
C ASN A 39 -17.93 -14.39 -7.84
N VAL A 40 -17.68 -13.23 -7.22
CA VAL A 40 -16.74 -13.12 -6.10
C VAL A 40 -17.33 -13.96 -4.98
N PRO A 41 -16.68 -15.06 -4.55
CA PRO A 41 -17.18 -15.86 -3.45
C PRO A 41 -17.42 -14.97 -2.25
N THR A 42 -18.63 -15.02 -1.69
CA THR A 42 -18.90 -14.32 -0.43
C THR A 42 -17.97 -14.89 0.64
N PRO A 43 -17.23 -14.05 1.39
CA PRO A 43 -16.43 -14.51 2.50
C PRO A 43 -17.28 -15.33 3.47
N PRO A 44 -16.74 -16.37 4.12
CA PRO A 44 -17.42 -17.06 5.21
C PRO A 44 -17.88 -16.07 6.29
N PRO A 45 -18.91 -16.41 7.09
CA PRO A 45 -19.29 -15.62 8.25
C PRO A 45 -18.09 -15.34 9.15
N ASP A 46 -18.03 -14.14 9.73
CA ASP A 46 -16.96 -13.78 10.66
C ASP A 46 -17.17 -14.54 11.99
N THR A 47 -16.25 -15.48 12.29
CA THR A 47 -16.22 -16.26 13.53
C THR A 47 -15.09 -15.84 14.46
N SER A 48 -14.56 -14.62 14.30
CA SER A 48 -13.41 -14.14 15.07
C SER A 48 -13.72 -14.07 16.57
N SER A 49 -12.71 -14.40 17.38
CA SER A 49 -12.73 -14.30 18.83
C SER A 49 -12.97 -12.85 19.30
N ALA A 50 -13.38 -12.71 20.56
CA ALA A 50 -13.55 -11.38 21.16
C ALA A 50 -12.21 -10.61 21.21
N GLU A 51 -11.12 -11.34 21.40
CA GLU A 51 -9.75 -10.86 21.46
C GLU A 51 -9.28 -10.34 20.10
N LEU A 52 -9.47 -11.10 19.03
CA LEU A 52 -9.15 -10.64 17.68
C LEU A 52 -9.99 -9.42 17.29
N ASN A 53 -11.27 -9.38 17.67
CA ASN A 53 -12.12 -8.22 17.44
C ASN A 53 -11.62 -6.95 18.17
N ARG A 54 -10.98 -7.08 19.34
CA ARG A 54 -10.30 -5.94 20.00
C ARG A 54 -9.10 -5.46 19.20
N ILE A 55 -8.32 -6.37 18.61
CA ILE A 55 -7.19 -5.98 17.74
C ILE A 55 -7.69 -5.31 16.46
N LYS A 56 -8.77 -5.80 15.83
CA LYS A 56 -9.39 -5.15 14.66
C LYS A 56 -9.81 -3.71 14.95
N ALA A 57 -10.27 -3.42 16.16
CA ALA A 57 -10.67 -2.07 16.57
C ALA A 57 -9.50 -1.05 16.55
N LEU A 58 -8.24 -1.53 16.52
CA LEU A 58 -7.07 -0.68 16.36
C LEU A 58 -6.82 -0.25 14.90
N ALA A 59 -7.64 -0.69 13.94
CA ALA A 59 -7.45 -0.36 12.53
C ALA A 59 -7.24 1.14 12.29
N GLY A 60 -6.12 1.49 11.66
CA GLY A 60 -5.73 2.88 11.45
C GLY A 60 -4.24 3.10 11.61
N LYS A 61 -3.86 4.38 11.56
CA LYS A 61 -2.48 4.84 11.73
C LYS A 61 -2.33 5.53 13.07
N TRP A 62 -1.29 5.14 13.79
CA TRP A 62 -1.02 5.58 15.15
C TRP A 62 0.37 6.19 15.21
N LYS A 63 0.49 7.20 16.06
CA LYS A 63 1.75 7.83 16.43
C LYS A 63 1.86 7.76 17.95
N THR A 64 2.88 7.10 18.45
CA THR A 64 3.16 7.00 19.89
C THR A 64 4.55 7.56 20.17
N THR A 65 4.77 7.95 21.42
CA THR A 65 6.09 8.33 21.91
C THR A 65 6.49 7.26 22.91
N THR A 66 7.66 6.66 22.71
CA THR A 66 8.15 5.60 23.60
C THR A 66 9.66 5.70 23.77
N SER A 67 10.14 5.11 24.85
CA SER A 67 11.56 4.93 25.09
C SER A 67 11.92 3.51 24.65
N MET A 68 12.55 3.38 23.48
CA MET A 68 12.99 2.09 22.94
C MET A 68 14.48 2.14 22.57
N PHE A 69 15.14 0.98 22.62
CA PHE A 69 16.55 0.84 22.23
C PHE A 69 17.51 1.81 22.95
N GLY A 70 17.21 2.16 24.21
CA GLY A 70 18.03 3.08 25.01
C GLY A 70 17.92 4.55 24.60
N LYS A 71 16.96 4.90 23.73
CA LYS A 71 16.64 6.28 23.37
C LYS A 71 15.33 6.68 24.03
N GLU A 72 15.25 7.94 24.47
CA GLU A 72 14.06 8.51 25.09
C GLU A 72 13.27 9.33 24.07
N ASN A 73 11.94 9.33 24.24
CA ASN A 73 11.02 10.16 23.47
C ASN A 73 11.05 9.93 21.94
N GLU A 74 11.32 8.69 21.51
CA GLU A 74 11.30 8.35 20.09
C GLU A 74 9.86 8.25 19.59
N GLU A 75 9.62 8.83 18.42
CA GLU A 75 8.33 8.72 17.75
C GLU A 75 8.24 7.37 17.03
N VAL A 76 7.20 6.61 17.35
CA VAL A 76 6.91 5.33 16.70
C VAL A 76 5.63 5.48 15.91
N PHE A 77 5.71 5.14 14.63
CA PHE A 77 4.57 5.06 13.73
C PHE A 77 4.16 3.61 13.58
N THR A 78 2.88 3.35 13.78
CA THR A 78 2.29 2.01 13.66
C THR A 78 1.03 2.06 12.80
N GLU A 79 0.89 1.11 11.88
CA GLU A 79 -0.32 0.93 11.08
C GLU A 79 -0.94 -0.44 11.39
N TYR A 80 -2.23 -0.46 11.73
CA TYR A 80 -3.02 -1.68 11.82
C TYR A 80 -3.99 -1.74 10.65
N LYS A 81 -3.95 -2.85 9.90
CA LYS A 81 -4.82 -3.10 8.75
C LYS A 81 -5.53 -4.43 8.88
N VAL A 82 -6.86 -4.40 8.94
CA VAL A 82 -7.70 -5.60 8.82
C VAL A 82 -7.59 -6.11 7.38
N THR A 83 -7.33 -7.41 7.22
CA THR A 83 -7.15 -8.05 5.91
C THR A 83 -7.79 -9.44 5.89
N ALA A 84 -7.59 -10.20 4.80
CA ALA A 84 -8.06 -11.59 4.64
C ALA A 84 -9.56 -11.78 4.96
N GLY A 85 -10.41 -10.88 4.46
CA GLY A 85 -11.85 -10.96 4.73
C GLY A 85 -12.24 -10.75 6.19
N GLY A 86 -11.36 -10.17 7.00
CA GLY A 86 -11.58 -9.94 8.42
C GLY A 86 -10.94 -10.99 9.33
N SER A 87 -10.31 -12.03 8.81
CA SER A 87 -9.72 -13.09 9.67
C SER A 87 -8.34 -12.75 10.23
N ALA A 88 -7.74 -11.64 9.81
CA ALA A 88 -6.39 -11.25 10.26
C ALA A 88 -6.21 -9.74 10.33
N VAL A 89 -5.30 -9.31 11.20
CA VAL A 89 -4.81 -7.92 11.29
C VAL A 89 -3.31 -7.90 11.09
N VAL A 90 -2.85 -7.07 10.14
CA VAL A 90 -1.43 -6.79 9.94
C VAL A 90 -1.09 -5.50 10.68
N GLU A 91 -0.20 -5.61 11.66
CA GLU A 91 0.47 -4.48 12.31
C GLU A 91 1.80 -4.23 11.59
N THR A 92 2.09 -2.98 11.26
CA THR A 92 3.38 -2.55 10.71
C THR A 92 3.94 -1.43 11.58
N ILE A 93 5.09 -1.67 12.20
CA ILE A 93 5.82 -0.71 13.02
C ILE A 93 6.97 -0.14 12.18
N PHE A 94 7.18 1.18 12.25
CA PHE A 94 8.14 1.93 11.43
C PHE A 94 7.99 1.72 9.91
N PRO A 95 6.77 1.93 9.36
CA PRO A 95 6.49 1.66 7.95
C PRO A 95 7.41 2.44 7.01
N GLY A 96 7.93 1.76 5.99
CA GLY A 96 8.81 2.32 4.96
C GLY A 96 10.25 2.58 5.39
N THR A 97 10.64 2.17 6.59
CA THR A 97 12.02 2.34 7.09
C THR A 97 12.82 1.03 7.04
N PRO A 98 14.16 1.07 7.10
CA PRO A 98 14.97 -0.14 7.28
C PRO A 98 14.67 -0.93 8.57
N ASN A 99 13.99 -0.29 9.52
CA ASN A 99 13.60 -0.84 10.81
C ASN A 99 12.14 -1.32 10.82
N GLU A 100 11.52 -1.47 9.65
CA GLU A 100 10.14 -1.96 9.54
C GLU A 100 10.01 -3.35 10.16
N MET A 101 8.99 -3.52 10.99
CA MET A 101 8.62 -4.79 11.60
C MET A 101 7.14 -5.06 11.35
N VAL A 102 6.80 -6.32 11.13
CA VAL A 102 5.43 -6.72 10.81
C VAL A 102 4.96 -7.77 11.80
N SER A 103 3.79 -7.56 12.40
CA SER A 103 3.11 -8.59 13.20
C SER A 103 1.80 -8.96 12.52
N VAL A 104 1.49 -10.25 12.42
CA VAL A 104 0.21 -10.73 11.91
C VAL A 104 -0.57 -11.39 13.04
N TYR A 105 -1.70 -10.79 13.40
CA TYR A 105 -2.63 -11.30 14.40
C TYR A 105 -3.75 -12.08 13.72
N TYR A 106 -4.11 -13.23 14.29
CA TYR A 106 -5.14 -14.14 13.78
C TYR A 106 -5.66 -15.03 14.92
N ASP A 107 -6.79 -15.69 14.72
CA ASP A 107 -7.20 -16.81 15.59
C ASP A 107 -6.59 -18.11 15.05
N ASP A 108 -6.02 -18.93 15.94
CA ASP A 108 -5.51 -20.26 15.60
C ASP A 108 -6.65 -21.27 15.35
N ASP A 109 -6.28 -22.52 15.05
CA ASP A 109 -7.26 -23.60 14.77
C ASP A 109 -8.21 -23.89 15.96
N ALA A 110 -7.85 -23.45 17.17
CA ALA A 110 -8.67 -23.56 18.37
C ALA A 110 -9.52 -22.30 18.65
N GLY A 111 -9.48 -21.30 17.76
CA GLY A 111 -10.20 -20.04 17.91
C GLY A 111 -9.57 -19.10 18.94
N LYS A 112 -8.28 -19.27 19.27
CA LYS A 112 -7.57 -18.42 20.22
C LYS A 112 -6.67 -17.43 19.50
N LEU A 113 -6.60 -16.20 20.03
CA LEU A 113 -5.71 -15.17 19.49
C LEU A 113 -4.25 -15.65 19.52
N ALA A 114 -3.62 -15.60 18.35
CA ALA A 114 -2.21 -15.86 18.13
C ALA A 114 -1.61 -14.74 17.28
N MET A 115 -0.28 -14.66 17.28
CA MET A 115 0.44 -13.69 16.48
C MET A 115 1.80 -14.21 16.06
N THR A 116 2.17 -13.95 14.81
CA THR A 116 3.54 -14.13 14.32
C THR A 116 4.18 -12.77 14.08
N HIS A 117 5.32 -12.52 14.71
CA HIS A 117 6.11 -11.31 14.54
C HIS A 117 7.26 -11.55 13.57
N TYR A 118 7.50 -10.62 12.66
CA TYR A 118 8.62 -10.60 11.72
C TYR A 118 9.48 -9.38 12.03
N CYS A 119 10.60 -9.62 12.70
CA CYS A 119 11.50 -8.55 13.13
C CYS A 119 12.54 -8.23 12.04
N MET A 120 13.01 -6.98 12.02
CA MET A 120 14.16 -6.56 11.21
C MET A 120 15.42 -7.42 11.47
N MET A 121 15.54 -8.00 12.68
CA MET A 121 16.64 -8.88 13.08
C MET A 121 16.53 -10.30 12.48
N ARG A 122 15.59 -10.53 11.56
CA ARG A 122 15.39 -11.82 10.86
C ARG A 122 15.04 -12.97 11.80
N ASN A 123 14.34 -12.68 12.89
CA ASN A 123 13.70 -13.69 13.72
C ASN A 123 12.19 -13.72 13.44
N ARG A 124 11.54 -14.82 13.86
CA ARG A 124 10.10 -15.00 13.72
C ARG A 124 9.46 -15.54 15.01
N PRO A 125 9.34 -14.72 16.07
CA PRO A 125 8.62 -15.10 17.27
C PRO A 125 7.16 -15.42 16.96
N GLN A 126 6.63 -16.42 17.67
CA GLN A 126 5.23 -16.77 17.64
C GLN A 126 4.69 -16.68 19.06
N PHE A 127 3.51 -16.10 19.20
CA PHE A 127 2.84 -15.90 20.46
C PHE A 127 1.44 -16.51 20.38
N SER A 128 1.02 -17.13 21.48
CA SER A 128 -0.35 -17.58 21.70
C SER A 128 -0.83 -16.92 22.98
N LEU A 129 -2.09 -16.50 22.99
CA LEU A 129 -2.69 -15.91 24.18
C LEU A 129 -2.89 -16.99 25.26
N VAL A 130 -2.38 -16.73 26.46
CA VAL A 130 -2.57 -17.56 27.66
C VAL A 130 -3.43 -16.82 28.67
N ASP A 131 -4.08 -17.58 29.57
CA ASP A 131 -4.80 -16.98 30.69
C ASP A 131 -3.80 -16.36 31.68
N SER A 132 -4.09 -15.15 32.14
CA SER A 132 -3.35 -14.48 33.21
C SER A 132 -3.33 -15.24 34.54
N SER A 133 -4.26 -16.18 34.77
CA SER A 133 -4.31 -16.98 36.00
C SER A 133 -3.26 -18.08 36.08
N ASN A 134 -2.52 -18.35 35.00
CA ASN A 134 -1.51 -19.42 34.94
C ASN A 134 -0.09 -18.96 35.34
N ASP A 135 0.08 -17.72 35.81
CA ASP A 135 1.37 -17.14 36.22
C ASP A 135 1.66 -17.25 37.74
N THR A 136 0.93 -18.10 38.46
CA THR A 136 1.23 -18.49 39.87
C THR A 136 1.83 -19.88 39.95
#